data_AF-A0A5C4PUY1-F1
#
_entry.id   AF-A0A5C4PUY1-F1
#
_cell.length_a   1.000
_cell.length_b   1.000
_cell.length_c   1.000
_cell.angle_alpha   90.00
_cell.angle_beta   90.00
_cell.angle_gamma   90.00
#
_symmetry.space_group_name_H-M   'P 1'
#
loop_
_entity.id
_entity.type
_entity.pdbx_description
1 polymer ?
#
loop_
_entity_poly.entity_id
_entity_poly.type
_entity_poly.pdbx_seq_one_letter_code
_entity_poly.pdbx_strand_id
1 'polypeptide(L)'
;MLEAIIFDMDGVIVDSEFIDFANQTAFIGSFIDDPQQRAQLDTSVLVGKSYQDLYQTIAELINHRLTLAEIDQSHADYCGKDMNAILTIIQRLHQQ
;
A
#
# COMPACT_ATOMS: atom_id res chain seq x y z
N MET A 1 23.24 -9.65 -30.63
CA MET A 1 22.91 -8.25 -30.32
C MET A 1 21.70 -8.31 -29.42
N LEU A 2 21.65 -7.54 -28.34
CA LEU A 2 20.46 -7.51 -27.48
C LEU A 2 19.39 -6.69 -28.20
N GLU A 3 18.23 -7.27 -28.50
CA GLU A 3 17.20 -6.62 -29.33
C GLU A 3 16.07 -5.99 -28.51
N ALA A 4 15.86 -6.44 -27.27
CA ALA A 4 14.91 -5.85 -26.33
C ALA A 4 15.32 -6.16 -24.89
N ILE A 5 14.90 -5.29 -23.97
CA ILE A 5 14.97 -5.52 -22.53
C ILE A 5 13.57 -5.23 -21.97
N ILE A 6 13.05 -6.17 -21.19
CA ILE A 6 11.78 -6.01 -20.47
C ILE A 6 12.14 -5.75 -19.02
N PHE A 7 11.66 -4.62 -18.51
CA PHE A 7 11.82 -4.24 -17.12
C PHE A 7 10.48 -4.40 -16.41
N ASP A 8 10.55 -4.96 -15.21
CA ASP A 8 9.42 -4.94 -14.29
C ASP A 8 9.15 -3.51 -13.83
N MET A 9 7.95 -3.25 -13.33
CA MET A 9 7.57 -1.93 -12.85
C MET A 9 8.01 -1.74 -11.39
N ASP A 10 7.64 -2.68 -10.52
CA ASP A 10 7.84 -2.60 -9.08
C ASP A 10 9.29 -2.90 -8.69
N GLY A 11 9.91 -2.00 -7.94
CA GLY A 11 11.30 -2.14 -7.47
C GLY A 11 12.37 -2.04 -8.57
N VAL A 12 11.98 -1.88 -9.84
CA VAL A 12 12.89 -1.75 -10.99
C VAL A 12 12.75 -0.39 -11.67
N ILE A 13 11.53 0.03 -12.01
CA ILE A 13 11.26 1.34 -12.61
C ILE A 13 10.72 2.32 -11.55
N VAL A 14 9.90 1.82 -10.62
CA VAL A 14 9.24 2.61 -9.58
C VAL A 14 9.51 1.99 -8.21
N ASP A 15 9.88 2.84 -7.25
CA ASP A 15 9.94 2.45 -5.83
C ASP A 15 8.52 2.47 -5.24
N SER A 16 7.75 1.42 -5.56
CA SER A 16 6.40 1.23 -5.05
C SER A 16 6.40 0.81 -3.58
N GLU A 17 7.47 0.16 -3.10
CA GLU A 17 7.61 -0.26 -1.70
C GLU A 17 7.60 0.94 -0.73
N PHE A 18 8.26 2.04 -1.08
CA PHE A 18 8.24 3.25 -0.28
C PHE A 18 6.83 3.86 -0.16
N ILE A 19 6.09 3.91 -1.28
CA ILE A 19 4.73 4.46 -1.31
C ILE A 19 3.77 3.54 -0.56
N ASP A 20 3.88 2.23 -0.77
CA ASP A 20 3.06 1.23 -0.08
C ASP A 20 3.26 1.30 1.43
N PHE A 21 4.51 1.41 1.89
CA PHE A 21 4.80 1.58 3.31
C PHE A 21 4.17 2.83 3.91
N ALA A 22 4.22 3.96 3.19
CA ALA A 22 3.59 5.20 3.62
C ALA A 22 2.05 5.07 3.68
N ASN A 23 1.45 4.41 2.68
CA ASN A 23 0.01 4.15 2.64
C ASN A 23 -0.44 3.24 3.78
N GLN A 24 0.28 2.14 4.02
CA GLN A 24 0.00 1.20 5.12
C GLN A 24 0.11 1.91 6.48
N THR A 25 1.16 2.70 6.69
CA THR A 25 1.35 3.48 7.92
C THR A 25 0.19 4.47 8.15
N ALA A 26 -0.22 5.18 7.10
CA ALA A 26 -1.32 6.12 7.17
C ALA A 26 -2.68 5.42 7.40
N PHE A 27 -2.90 4.27 6.75
CA PHE A 27 -4.08 3.44 6.92
C PHE A 27 -4.23 2.97 8.37
N ILE A 28 -3.18 2.38 8.96
CA ILE A 28 -3.21 1.93 10.36
C ILE A 28 -3.42 3.13 11.31
N GLY A 29 -2.73 4.24 11.05
CA GLY A 29 -2.88 5.47 11.81
C GLY A 29 -4.33 5.99 11.84
N SER A 30 -5.10 5.77 10.78
CA SER A 30 -6.52 6.18 10.72
C SER A 30 -7.42 5.48 11.76
N PHE A 31 -6.98 4.35 12.32
CA PHE A 31 -7.69 3.61 13.37
C PHE A 31 -7.22 3.95 14.79
N ILE A 32 -6.21 4.81 14.95
CA ILE A 32 -5.67 5.20 16.26
C ILE A 32 -6.07 6.64 16.55
N ASP A 33 -6.97 6.82 17.51
CA ASP A 33 -7.55 8.12 17.85
C ASP A 33 -6.56 9.01 18.64
N ASP A 34 -5.71 8.40 19.47
CA ASP A 34 -4.70 9.11 20.28
C ASP A 34 -3.44 9.43 19.43
N PRO A 35 -3.11 10.72 19.21
CA PRO A 35 -1.91 11.12 18.48
C PRO A 35 -0.59 10.65 19.11
N GLN A 36 -0.53 10.52 20.45
CA GLN A 36 0.68 10.04 21.12
C GLN A 36 0.88 8.54 20.90
N GLN A 37 -0.20 7.77 20.98
CA GLN A 37 -0.18 6.34 20.66
C GLN A 37 0.18 6.12 19.19
N ARG A 38 -0.38 6.92 18.28
CA ARG A 38 -0.08 6.86 16.85
C ARG A 38 1.40 7.13 16.56
N ALA A 39 2.01 8.09 17.25
CA ALA A 39 3.43 8.43 17.06
C ALA A 39 4.40 7.35 17.61
N GLN A 40 3.94 6.53 18.56
CA GLN A 40 4.71 5.42 19.14
C GLN A 40 4.53 4.11 18.37
N LEU A 41 3.64 4.07 17.39
CA LEU A 41 3.37 2.86 16.63
C LEU A 41 4.58 2.50 15.76
N ASP A 42 5.15 1.33 15.99
CA ASP A 42 6.21 0.80 15.13
C ASP A 42 5.59 0.13 13.90
N THR A 43 5.54 0.86 12.78
CA THR A 43 5.10 0.31 11.50
C THR A 43 6.23 -0.34 10.71
N SER A 44 7.50 -0.24 11.14
CA SER A 44 8.63 -0.85 10.44
C SER A 44 8.50 -2.38 10.32
N VAL A 45 7.74 -2.98 11.24
CA VAL A 45 7.39 -4.40 11.21
C VAL A 45 6.67 -4.82 9.93
N LEU A 46 6.06 -3.91 9.17
CA LEU A 46 5.32 -4.22 7.95
C LEU A 46 6.23 -4.55 6.76
N VAL A 47 7.50 -4.12 6.80
CA VAL A 47 8.43 -4.24 5.66
C VAL A 47 8.80 -5.69 5.39
N GLY A 48 8.79 -6.07 4.11
CA GLY A 48 9.24 -7.40 3.65
C GLY A 48 8.32 -8.56 4.01
N LYS A 49 7.09 -8.27 4.48
CA LYS A 49 6.10 -9.31 4.77
C LYS A 49 5.39 -9.79 3.51
N SER A 50 5.03 -11.08 3.52
CA SER A 50 4.05 -11.61 2.55
C SER A 50 2.70 -10.94 2.76
N TYR A 51 1.81 -10.90 1.74
CA TYR A 51 0.49 -10.29 1.89
C TYR A 51 -0.32 -10.84 3.06
N GLN A 52 -0.27 -12.15 3.29
CA GLN A 52 -0.97 -12.78 4.40
C GLN A 52 -0.41 -12.32 5.75
N ASP A 53 0.92 -12.33 5.90
CA ASP A 53 1.58 -11.88 7.14
C ASP A 53 1.41 -10.38 7.36
N LEU A 54 1.40 -9.60 6.28
CA LEU A 54 1.15 -8.16 6.30
C LEU A 54 -0.23 -7.89 6.88
N TYR A 55 -1.29 -8.50 6.32
CA TYR A 55 -2.65 -8.28 6.79
C TYR A 55 -2.87 -8.78 8.22
N GLN A 56 -2.23 -9.88 8.59
CA GLN A 56 -2.23 -10.36 9.97
C GLN A 56 -1.58 -9.35 10.92
N THR A 57 -0.43 -8.78 10.53
CA THR A 57 0.27 -7.75 11.32
C THR A 57 -0.55 -6.46 11.42
N ILE A 58 -1.19 -6.04 10.32
CA ILE A 58 -2.11 -4.89 10.33
C ILE A 58 -3.26 -5.14 11.31
N ALA A 59 -3.87 -6.33 11.27
CA ALA A 59 -4.95 -6.71 12.17
C ALA A 59 -4.52 -6.60 13.64
N GLU A 60 -3.31 -7.07 13.97
CA GLU A 60 -2.74 -6.95 15.32
C GLU A 60 -2.52 -5.49 15.73
N LEU A 61 -1.94 -4.67 14.85
CA LEU A 61 -1.68 -3.25 15.12
C LEU A 61 -2.95 -2.42 15.34
N ILE A 62 -4.06 -2.78 14.69
CA ILE A 62 -5.37 -2.14 14.90
C ILE A 62 -6.22 -2.83 15.97
N ASN A 63 -5.66 -3.75 16.77
CA ASN A 63 -6.36 -4.53 17.80
C ASN A 63 -7.59 -5.30 17.27
N HIS A 64 -7.44 -5.94 16.11
CA HIS A 64 -8.48 -6.73 15.43
C HIS A 64 -9.80 -5.98 15.22
N ARG A 65 -9.74 -4.66 15.01
CA ARG A 65 -10.90 -3.84 14.63
C ARG A 65 -11.54 -4.27 13.30
N LEU A 66 -10.77 -4.92 12.43
CA LEU A 66 -11.21 -5.45 11.15
C LEU A 66 -10.74 -6.90 10.99
N THR A 67 -11.51 -7.68 10.25
CA THR A 67 -11.10 -9.00 9.73
C THR A 67 -10.10 -8.86 8.59
N LEU A 68 -9.37 -9.93 8.26
CA LEU A 68 -8.41 -9.91 7.15
C LEU A 68 -9.06 -9.54 5.81
N ALA A 69 -10.29 -9.99 5.56
CA ALA A 69 -11.03 -9.66 4.35
C ALA A 69 -11.42 -8.18 4.29
N GLU A 70 -11.81 -7.59 5.43
CA GLU A 70 -12.10 -6.17 5.52
C GLU A 70 -10.83 -5.33 5.39
N ILE A 71 -9.69 -5.81 5.91
CA ILE A 71 -8.38 -5.16 5.73
C ILE A 71 -7.99 -5.17 4.26
N ASP A 72 -8.07 -6.32 3.58
CA ASP A 72 -7.74 -6.42 2.15
C ASP A 72 -8.55 -5.44 1.31
N GLN A 73 -9.87 -5.42 1.49
CA GLN A 73 -10.76 -4.52 0.76
C GLN A 73 -10.50 -3.04 1.09
N SER A 74 -10.43 -2.69 2.38
CA SER A 74 -10.27 -1.29 2.79
C SER A 74 -8.87 -0.73 2.52
N HIS A 75 -7.83 -1.57 2.58
CA HIS A 75 -6.48 -1.22 2.16
C HIS A 75 -6.41 -1.01 0.65
N ALA A 76 -7.02 -1.89 -0.14
CA ALA A 76 -7.14 -1.70 -1.59
C ALA A 76 -7.89 -0.40 -1.93
N ASP A 77 -8.99 -0.11 -1.23
CA ASP A 77 -9.72 1.16 -1.42
C ASP A 77 -8.91 2.38 -0.99
N TYR A 78 -8.04 2.24 0.02
CA TYR A 78 -7.15 3.31 0.50
C TYR A 78 -6.04 3.62 -0.51
N CYS A 79 -5.39 2.59 -1.06
CA CYS A 79 -4.36 2.72 -2.09
C CYS A 79 -4.95 3.11 -3.46
N GLY A 80 -6.16 2.63 -3.78
CA GLY A 80 -6.82 2.77 -5.07
C GLY A 80 -7.53 4.12 -5.30
N LYS A 81 -7.54 5.04 -4.32
CA LYS A 81 -8.24 6.34 -4.46
C LYS A 81 -7.79 7.14 -5.67
N ASP A 82 -6.56 6.93 -6.17
CA ASP A 82 -6.01 7.66 -7.31
C ASP A 82 -5.86 6.82 -8.60
N MET A 83 -6.36 5.58 -8.60
CA MET A 83 -6.20 4.67 -9.75
C MET A 83 -7.02 5.12 -10.96
N ASN A 84 -8.14 5.80 -10.72
CA ASN A 84 -8.94 6.46 -11.77
C ASN A 84 -8.20 7.64 -12.43
N ALA A 85 -7.37 8.37 -11.68
CA ALA A 85 -6.57 9.46 -12.24
C ALA A 85 -5.45 8.90 -13.13
N ILE A 86 -4.79 7.83 -12.69
CA ILE A 86 -3.78 7.12 -13.49
C ILE A 86 -4.40 6.55 -14.78
N LEU A 87 -5.56 5.89 -14.69
CA LEU A 87 -6.30 5.39 -15.85
C LEU A 87 -6.62 6.54 -16.82
N THR A 88 -7.04 7.70 -16.31
CA THR A 88 -7.34 8.88 -17.11
C THR A 88 -6.08 9.40 -17.84
N ILE A 89 -4.92 9.39 -17.20
CA ILE A 89 -3.65 9.79 -17.82
C ILE A 89 -3.26 8.80 -18.94
N ILE A 90 -3.34 7.50 -18.68
CA ILE A 90 -3.02 6.45 -19.67
C ILE A 90 -3.95 6.57 -20.90
N GLN A 91 -5.25 6.78 -20.68
CA GLN A 91 -6.22 6.99 -21.77
C GLN A 91 -5.88 8.21 -22.63
N ARG A 92 -5.35 9.29 -22.04
CA ARG A 92 -4.91 10.47 -22.81
C ARG A 92 -3.64 10.21 -23.61
N LEU A 93 -2.68 9.47 -23.05
CA LEU A 93 -1.42 9.14 -23.72
C LEU A 93 -1.62 8.20 -24.92
N HIS A 94 -2.60 7.29 -24.85
CA HIS A 94 -2.93 6.40 -25.97
C HIS A 94 -3.76 7.06 -27.09
N GLN A 95 -4.30 8.27 -26.87
CA GLN A 95 -5.07 9.00 -27.88
C GLN A 95 -4.23 10.02 -28.68
N GLN A 96 -2.91 10.10 -28.42
CA GLN A 96 -1.93 10.89 -29.18
C GLN A 96 -1.17 10.02 -30.18
#